data_AF-A0A7W8LRS2-F1
#
_entry.id   AF-A0A7W8LRS2-F1
#
_cell.length_a   1.000
_cell.length_b   1.000
_cell.length_c   1.000
_cell.angle_alpha   90.00
_cell.angle_beta   90.00
_cell.angle_gamma   90.00
#
_symmetry.space_group_name_H-M   'P 1'
#
loop_
_entity.id
_entity.type
_entity.pdbx_description
1 polymer ?
#
loop_
_entity_poly.entity_id
_entity_poly.type
_entity_poly.pdbx_seq_one_letter_code
_entity_poly.pdbx_strand_id
1 'polypeptide(L)' 'MSPLTLQELVAYFSHAQQGTGRTYQDIDFVRLIDELGLEQANALRHEIVQQLAGGRLLQVIQAELAA' A
#
# COMPACT_ATOMS: atom_id res chain seq x y z
N MET A 1 16.62 6.66 -4.30
CA MET A 1 15.81 5.52 -4.78
C MET A 1 14.87 6.04 -5.83
N SER A 2 14.76 5.39 -6.99
CA SER A 2 13.82 5.80 -8.03
C SER A 2 12.37 5.63 -7.55
N PRO A 3 11.44 6.52 -7.93
CA PRO A 3 10.02 6.31 -7.70
C PRO A 3 9.56 5.08 -8.49
N LEU A 4 8.74 4.25 -7.86
CA LEU A 4 8.09 3.11 -8.47
C LEU A 4 6.85 3.61 -9.23
N THR A 5 6.58 3.00 -10.38
CA THR A 5 5.32 3.16 -11.10
C THR A 5 4.16 2.58 -10.29
N LEU A 6 2.93 2.92 -10.68
CA LEU A 6 1.72 2.38 -10.06
C LEU A 6 1.74 0.84 -10.01
N GLN A 7 2.06 0.19 -11.13
CA GLN A 7 2.13 -1.28 -11.20
C GLN A 7 3.20 -1.86 -10.28
N GLU A 8 4.38 -1.25 -10.23
CA GLU A 8 5.46 -1.72 -9.36
C GLU A 8 5.10 -1.54 -7.88
N LEU A 9 4.41 -0.46 -7.53
CA LEU A 9 3.98 -0.18 -6.17
C LEU A 9 2.86 -1.12 -5.71
N VAL A 10 1.91 -1.44 -6.60
CA VAL A 10 0.88 -2.46 -6.37
C VAL A 10 1.52 -3.83 -6.17
N ALA A 11 2.44 -4.22 -7.05
CA ALA A 11 3.17 -5.49 -6.93
C ALA A 11 3.97 -5.55 -5.61
N TYR A 12 4.57 -4.43 -5.20
CA TYR A 12 5.29 -4.30 -3.95
C TYR A 12 4.39 -4.54 -2.72
N PHE A 13 3.20 -3.94 -2.69
CA PHE A 13 2.23 -4.15 -1.60
C PHE A 13 1.61 -5.56 -1.62
N SER A 14 1.30 -6.08 -2.81
CA SER A 14 0.77 -7.44 -3.00
C SER A 14 1.79 -8.51 -2.58
N HIS A 15 3.08 -8.28 -2.78
CA HIS A 15 4.13 -9.14 -2.25
C HIS A 15 4.25 -9.02 -0.73
N ALA A 16 4.16 -7.80 -0.18
CA ALA A 16 4.28 -7.55 1.24
C ALA A 16 3.15 -8.16 2.10
N GLN A 17 1.94 -8.34 1.54
CA GLN A 17 0.83 -8.97 2.27
C GLN A 17 0.97 -10.49 2.45
N GLN A 18 1.88 -11.16 1.71
CA GLN A 18 2.12 -12.61 1.82
C GLN A 18 2.69 -12.96 3.20
N GLY A 19 1.79 -13.14 4.18
CA GLY A 19 2.13 -13.39 5.59
C GLY A 19 1.12 -12.80 6.58
N THR A 20 0.24 -11.91 6.13
CA THR A 20 -0.71 -11.18 6.99
C THR A 20 -2.03 -11.92 7.24
N GLY A 21 -2.23 -13.07 6.59
CA GLY A 21 -3.47 -13.85 6.65
C GLY A 21 -4.67 -13.18 5.96
N ARG A 22 -4.51 -11.96 5.46
CA ARG A 22 -5.49 -11.25 4.63
C ARG A 22 -4.98 -11.19 3.19
N THR A 23 -5.93 -11.33 2.27
CA THR A 23 -5.67 -11.27 0.83
C THR A 23 -6.40 -10.06 0.28
N TYR A 24 -5.71 -8.93 0.18
CA TYR A 24 -6.15 -7.80 -0.61
C TYR A 24 -5.90 -8.09 -2.09
N GLN A 25 -6.78 -7.58 -2.94
CA GLN A 25 -6.63 -7.65 -4.38
C GLN A 25 -5.81 -6.46 -4.87
N ASP A 26 -5.21 -6.59 -6.06
CA ASP A 26 -4.48 -5.51 -6.70
C ASP A 26 -5.32 -4.23 -6.83
N ILE A 27 -6.64 -4.36 -7.04
CA ILE A 27 -7.57 -3.22 -7.11
C ILE A 27 -7.66 -2.44 -5.79
N ASP A 28 -7.49 -3.09 -4.65
CA ASP A 28 -7.53 -2.45 -3.34
C ASP A 28 -6.29 -1.56 -3.16
N PHE A 29 -5.13 -2.05 -3.60
CA PHE A 29 -3.88 -1.28 -3.62
C PHE A 29 -3.92 -0.14 -4.64
N VAL A 30 -4.51 -0.35 -5.82
CA VAL A 30 -4.70 0.72 -6.81
C VAL A 30 -5.53 1.85 -6.20
N ARG A 31 -6.63 1.54 -5.50
CA ARG A 31 -7.45 2.56 -4.82
C ARG A 31 -6.68 3.29 -3.72
N LEU A 32 -5.91 2.57 -2.90
CA LEU A 32 -5.05 3.20 -1.90
C LEU A 32 -4.09 4.22 -2.55
N ILE A 33 -3.47 3.85 -3.67
CA ILE A 33 -2.48 4.68 -4.35
C ILE A 33 -3.15 5.88 -5.06
N ASP A 34 -4.34 5.68 -5.63
CA ASP A 34 -5.12 6.75 -6.25
C ASP A 34 -5.52 7.81 -5.23
N GLU A 35 -5.97 7.38 -4.05
CA GLU A 35 -6.41 8.25 -2.95
C GLU A 35 -5.25 8.99 -2.28
N LEU A 36 -4.10 8.33 -2.09
CA LEU A 36 -2.90 8.98 -1.56
C LEU A 36 -2.16 9.82 -2.61
N GLY A 37 -2.33 9.50 -3.88
CA GLY A 37 -1.46 9.94 -4.96
C GLY A 37 -0.17 9.13 -5.06
N LEU A 38 0.28 8.90 -6.30
CA LEU A 38 1.45 8.05 -6.59
C LEU A 38 2.75 8.54 -5.91
N GLU A 39 2.96 9.84 -5.79
CA GLU A 39 4.13 10.41 -5.12
C GLU A 39 4.13 10.13 -3.62
N GLN A 40 2.99 10.36 -2.95
CA GLN A 40 2.83 10.13 -1.51
C GLN A 40 2.92 8.63 -1.18
N ALA A 41 2.25 7.80 -1.98
CA ALA A 41 2.34 6.34 -1.85
C ALA A 41 3.77 5.84 -2.04
N ASN A 42 4.57 6.46 -2.90
CA ASN A 42 6.00 6.18 -3.04
C ASN A 42 6.83 6.59 -1.83
N ALA A 43 6.54 7.76 -1.25
CA ALA A 43 7.21 8.24 -0.04
C ALA A 43 6.90 7.34 1.17
N LEU A 44 5.65 6.90 1.28
CA LEU A 44 5.12 6.12 2.42
C LEU A 44 5.15 4.60 2.20
N ARG A 45 5.67 4.11 1.06
CA ARG A 45 5.59 2.68 0.69
C ARG A 45 6.11 1.72 1.76
N HIS A 46 7.17 2.09 2.48
CA HIS A 46 7.73 1.26 3.54
C HIS A 46 6.81 1.24 4.78
N GLU A 47 6.24 2.39 5.13
CA GLU A 47 5.32 2.50 6.26
C GLU A 47 4.02 1.74 6.00
N ILE A 48 3.45 1.87 4.79
CA ILE A 48 2.29 1.11 4.32
C ILE A 48 2.56 -0.39 4.44
N VAL A 49 3.72 -0.85 3.99
CA VAL A 49 4.12 -2.26 4.10
C VAL A 49 4.29 -2.71 5.55
N GLN A 50 4.88 -1.91 6.43
CA GLN A 50 5.00 -2.24 7.85
C GLN A 50 3.62 -2.38 8.52
N GLN A 51 2.70 -1.46 8.22
CA GLN A 51 1.33 -1.52 8.73
C GLN A 51 0.57 -2.73 8.17
N LEU A 52 0.74 -3.02 6.88
CA LEU A 52 0.19 -4.23 6.26
C LEU A 52 0.72 -5.49 6.94
N ALA A 53 2.05 -5.61 7.09
CA ALA A 53 2.71 -6.74 7.76
C ALA A 53 2.25 -6.90 9.21
N GLY A 54 1.93 -5.81 9.90
CA GLY A 54 1.33 -5.79 11.23
C GLY A 54 -0.14 -6.25 11.29
N GLY A 55 -0.73 -6.67 10.17
CA GLY A 55 -2.12 -7.13 10.10
C GLY A 55 -3.13 -6.00 10.17
N ARG A 56 -2.75 -4.78 9.81
CA ARG A 56 -3.67 -3.64 9.79
C ARG A 56 -4.61 -3.69 8.59
N LEU A 57 -5.75 -3.04 8.72
CA LEU A 57 -6.74 -2.94 7.66
C LEU A 57 -6.30 -1.89 6.64
N LEU A 58 -6.35 -2.22 5.35
CA LEU A 58 -5.98 -1.30 4.27
C LEU A 58 -6.78 0.03 4.34
N GLN A 59 -8.07 -0.06 4.71
CA GLN A 59 -8.94 1.11 4.91
C GLN A 59 -8.47 2.04 6.03
N VAL A 60 -7.88 1.47 7.09
CA VAL A 60 -7.34 2.26 8.22
C VAL A 60 -6.03 2.92 7.81
N ILE A 61 -5.17 2.19 7.08
CA ILE A 61 -3.93 2.75 6.50
C ILE A 61 -4.29 3.91 5.56
N GLN A 62 -5.28 3.73 4.70
CA GLN A 62 -5.77 4.78 3.80
C GLN A 62 -6.26 6.01 4.59
N ALA A 63 -7.14 5.81 5.58
CA ALA A 63 -7.72 6.91 6.34
C ALA A 63 -6.69 7.71 7.15
N GLU A 64 -5.63 7.07 7.65
CA GLU A 64 -4.58 7.78 8.39
C GLU A 64 -3.58 8.51 7.50
N LEU A 65 -3.28 7.95 6.32
CA LEU A 65 -2.28 8.53 5.43
C LEU A 65 -2.87 9.57 4.45
N ALA A 66 -4.20 9.58 4.28
CA ALA A 66 -4.93 10.55 3.45
C ALA A 66 -5.49 11.74 4.24
N ALA A 67 -5.30 11.78 5.57
CA ALA A 67 -5.74 12.86 6.46
C ALA A 67 -4.66 13.95 6.64
#